data_AF-A0AA37UHU1-F1
#
_entry.id   AF-A0AA37UHU1-F1
#
_cell.length_a   1.000
_cell.length_b   1.000
_cell.length_c   1.000
_cell.angle_alpha   90.00
_cell.angle_beta   90.00
_cell.angle_gamma   90.00
#
_symmetry.space_group_name_H-M   'P 1'
#
loop_
_entity.id
_entity.type
_entity.pdbx_description
1 polymer ?
#
loop_
_entity_poly.entity_id
_entity_poly.type
_entity_poly.pdbx_seq_one_letter_code
_entity_poly.pdbx_strand_id
1 'polypeptide(L)'
;MGRDAMRTMRTAAALLLAAPLLSGCTAGETCYDWVVYDSVERMHADASLVVAAGRIEPAGTTTWSGVQANRYDVSGSPVLADGSIQEIGMQVQVLSTPETCSGGTYPDGDPMLGAQQVRLYLSEDEDGTLRTLTPHQGVGGP
;
A
#
# COMPACT_ATOMS: atom_id res chain seq x y z
N MET A 1 -15.43 87.34 -16.80
CA MET A 1 -14.45 87.46 -17.90
C MET A 1 -13.38 86.40 -17.63
N GLY A 2 -13.15 85.49 -18.58
CA GLY A 2 -12.23 84.35 -18.43
C GLY A 2 -12.90 83.00 -18.72
N ARG A 3 -13.10 82.70 -20.01
CA ARG A 3 -13.28 81.33 -20.52
C ARG A 3 -11.88 80.73 -20.73
N ASP A 4 -11.86 79.43 -21.06
CA ASP A 4 -10.73 78.61 -21.53
C ASP A 4 -10.09 77.76 -20.42
N ALA A 5 -9.91 76.44 -20.53
CA ALA A 5 -10.11 75.54 -21.65
C ALA A 5 -10.42 74.11 -21.15
N MET A 6 -11.29 73.46 -21.91
CA MET A 6 -11.52 72.02 -21.91
C MET A 6 -10.27 71.30 -22.46
N ARG A 7 -9.76 70.29 -21.76
CA ARG A 7 -9.02 69.19 -22.39
C ARG A 7 -9.38 67.85 -21.75
N THR A 8 -10.33 67.23 -22.43
CA THR A 8 -10.63 65.81 -22.47
C THR A 8 -9.36 65.01 -22.78
N MET A 9 -9.08 63.94 -22.02
CA MET A 9 -8.59 62.70 -22.64
C MET A 9 -8.86 61.47 -21.75
N ARG A 10 -9.64 60.57 -22.33
CA ARG A 10 -9.98 59.22 -21.88
C ARG A 10 -8.79 58.28 -22.08
N THR A 11 -8.74 57.19 -21.31
CA THR A 11 -8.11 55.84 -21.53
C THR A 11 -7.28 55.43 -20.31
N ALA A 12 -7.32 54.21 -19.78
CA ALA A 12 -8.10 53.01 -20.08
C ALA A 12 -8.16 52.15 -18.80
N ALA A 13 -9.31 51.54 -18.56
CA ALA A 13 -9.43 50.40 -17.68
C ALA A 13 -8.71 49.20 -18.31
N ALA A 14 -7.81 48.54 -17.56
CA ALA A 14 -7.48 47.12 -17.70
C ALA A 14 -6.53 46.70 -16.56
N LEU A 15 -7.07 46.52 -15.34
CA LEU A 15 -6.46 45.61 -14.38
C LEU A 15 -6.74 44.18 -14.87
N LEU A 16 -5.90 43.65 -15.75
CA LEU A 16 -5.82 42.22 -16.02
C LEU A 16 -4.93 41.60 -14.94
N LEU A 17 -5.55 41.19 -13.84
CA LEU A 17 -4.95 40.23 -12.91
C LEU A 17 -4.77 38.91 -13.67
N ALA A 18 -3.57 38.67 -14.19
CA ALA A 18 -3.16 37.36 -14.65
C ALA A 18 -2.94 36.48 -13.41
N ALA A 19 -3.99 35.77 -12.97
CA ALA A 19 -3.85 34.66 -12.04
C ALA A 19 -3.15 33.52 -12.77
N PRO A 20 -1.94 33.08 -12.36
CA PRO A 20 -1.40 31.83 -12.86
C PRO A 20 -2.31 30.71 -12.37
N LEU A 21 -3.04 30.09 -13.29
CA LEU A 21 -3.66 28.79 -13.08
C LEU A 21 -2.53 27.79 -12.82
N LEU A 22 -2.18 27.61 -11.55
CA LEU A 22 -1.42 26.46 -11.10
C LEU A 22 -2.32 25.24 -11.32
N SER A 23 -2.27 24.70 -12.54
CA SER A 23 -2.80 23.38 -12.84
C SER A 23 -2.12 22.40 -11.89
N GLY A 24 -2.83 22.04 -10.82
CA GLY A 24 -2.40 21.00 -9.90
C GLY A 24 -2.27 19.71 -10.69
N CYS A 25 -1.05 19.21 -10.83
CA CYS A 25 -0.84 17.81 -11.15
C CYS A 25 -1.48 17.02 -10.01
N THR A 26 -2.66 16.43 -10.25
CA THR A 26 -3.16 15.37 -9.39
C THR A 26 -2.13 14.25 -9.50
N ALA A 27 -1.37 13.98 -8.44
CA ALA A 27 -0.54 12.80 -8.39
C ALA A 27 -1.47 11.60 -8.62
N GLY A 28 -1.34 10.95 -9.78
CA GLY A 28 -2.05 9.70 -10.03
C GLY A 28 -1.52 8.69 -9.01
N GLU A 29 -2.43 8.02 -8.31
CA GLU A 29 -2.06 6.92 -7.42
C GLU A 29 -1.34 5.84 -8.25
N THR A 30 -0.14 5.44 -7.81
CA THR A 30 0.60 4.37 -8.48
C THR A 30 -0.06 3.05 -8.13
N CYS A 31 -0.80 2.53 -9.10
CA CYS A 31 -1.46 1.25 -9.04
C CYS A 31 -0.45 0.11 -9.21
N TYR A 32 -0.31 -0.74 -8.19
CA TYR A 32 0.47 -1.98 -8.32
C TYR A 32 -0.39 -3.07 -8.94
N ASP A 33 0.11 -3.64 -10.04
CA ASP A 33 -0.44 -4.86 -10.63
C ASP A 33 0.20 -6.07 -9.93
N TRP A 34 -0.62 -6.84 -9.21
CA TRP A 34 -0.15 -7.96 -8.41
C TRP A 34 0.01 -9.22 -9.25
N VAL A 35 1.06 -9.99 -8.98
CA VAL A 35 1.18 -11.33 -9.54
C VAL A 35 0.00 -12.16 -9.08
N VAL A 36 -0.68 -12.81 -10.03
CA VAL A 36 -1.70 -13.81 -9.71
C VAL A 36 -1.04 -15.17 -9.65
N TYR A 37 -1.15 -15.82 -8.50
CA TYR A 37 -0.66 -17.18 -8.29
C TYR A 37 -1.74 -18.20 -8.66
N ASP A 38 -1.34 -19.23 -9.40
CA ASP A 38 -2.20 -20.33 -9.84
C ASP A 38 -2.10 -21.58 -8.95
N SER A 39 -1.13 -21.61 -8.02
CA SER A 39 -0.93 -22.72 -7.09
C SER A 39 -0.21 -22.29 -5.80
N VAL A 40 -0.40 -23.09 -4.74
CA VAL A 40 0.29 -22.93 -3.45
C VAL A 40 1.79 -23.20 -3.60
N GLU A 41 2.16 -24.17 -4.43
CA GLU A 41 3.55 -24.53 -4.72
C GLU A 41 4.31 -23.34 -5.33
N ARG A 42 3.66 -22.60 -6.23
CA ARG A 42 4.24 -21.39 -6.82
C ARG A 42 4.42 -20.28 -5.78
N MET A 43 3.42 -20.05 -4.93
CA MET A 43 3.53 -19.09 -3.82
C MET A 43 4.68 -19.47 -2.88
N HIS A 44 4.83 -20.75 -2.57
CA HIS A 44 5.91 -21.24 -1.71
C HIS A 44 7.29 -21.08 -2.35
N ALA A 45 7.39 -21.25 -3.67
CA ALA A 45 8.64 -21.09 -4.40
C ALA A 45 9.08 -19.62 -4.51
N ASP A 46 8.12 -18.69 -4.64
CA ASP A 46 8.39 -17.26 -4.76
C ASP A 46 8.56 -16.55 -3.41
N ALA A 47 8.07 -17.14 -2.32
CA ALA A 47 8.20 -16.58 -0.97
C ALA A 47 9.65 -16.67 -0.46
N SER A 48 10.15 -15.58 0.13
CA SER A 48 11.39 -15.57 0.90
C SER A 48 11.24 -16.33 2.22
N LEU A 49 10.03 -16.32 2.80
CA LEU A 49 9.68 -17.00 4.03
C LEU A 49 8.22 -17.44 4.00
N VAL A 50 7.96 -18.67 4.45
CA VAL A 50 6.61 -19.17 4.68
C VAL A 50 6.43 -19.44 6.17
N VAL A 51 5.39 -18.88 6.77
CA VAL A 51 5.11 -18.98 8.22
C VAL A 51 3.76 -19.66 8.42
N ALA A 52 3.74 -20.75 9.16
CA ALA A 52 2.52 -21.25 9.80
C ALA A 52 2.23 -20.37 11.01
N ALA A 53 1.33 -19.40 10.85
CA ALA A 53 1.06 -18.41 11.90
C ALA A 53 0.19 -19.03 13.01
N GLY A 54 0.67 -18.93 14.24
CA GLY A 54 -0.09 -19.31 15.44
C GLY A 54 -0.78 -18.12 16.11
N ARG A 55 -0.22 -16.91 15.99
CA ARG A 55 -0.82 -15.67 16.48
C ARG A 55 -0.43 -14.49 15.60
N ILE A 56 -1.39 -13.59 15.38
CA ILE A 56 -1.21 -12.32 14.67
C ILE A 56 -1.75 -11.21 15.57
N GLU A 57 -0.88 -10.29 16.00
CA GLU A 57 -1.23 -9.16 16.86
C GLU A 57 -1.00 -7.84 16.09
N PRO A 58 -1.91 -6.86 16.18
CA PRO A 58 -1.71 -5.55 15.55
C PRO A 58 -0.44 -4.86 16.08
N ALA A 59 0.41 -4.39 15.17
CA ALA A 59 1.65 -3.67 15.46
C ALA A 59 1.67 -2.25 14.85
N GLY A 60 0.50 -1.75 14.45
CA GLY A 60 0.30 -0.40 13.91
C GLY A 60 0.17 -0.37 12.39
N THR A 61 0.51 0.76 11.78
CA THR A 61 0.42 0.99 10.33
C THR A 61 1.67 1.69 9.83
N THR A 62 1.98 1.54 8.55
CA THR A 62 3.06 2.26 7.88
C THR A 62 2.59 2.79 6.52
N THR A 63 3.35 3.68 5.90
CA THR A 63 3.17 3.96 4.47
C THR A 63 4.02 2.98 3.67
N TRP A 64 3.41 2.29 2.72
CA TRP A 64 4.08 1.42 1.75
C TRP A 64 3.55 1.78 0.36
N SER A 65 4.45 2.10 -0.57
CA SER A 65 4.09 2.47 -1.95
C SER A 65 3.05 3.60 -2.07
N GLY A 66 3.09 4.57 -1.15
CA GLY A 66 2.20 5.73 -1.15
C GLY A 66 0.84 5.50 -0.50
N VAL A 67 0.51 4.28 -0.08
CA VAL A 67 -0.73 3.95 0.65
C VAL A 67 -0.41 3.50 2.08
N GLN A 68 -1.41 3.56 2.96
CA GLN A 68 -1.29 2.97 4.29
C GLN A 68 -1.22 1.44 4.17
N ALA A 69 -0.46 0.77 5.02
CA ALA A 69 -0.42 -0.68 5.13
C ALA A 69 -0.46 -1.05 6.62
N ASN A 70 -1.21 -2.09 6.96
CA ASN A 70 -1.26 -2.63 8.32
C ASN A 70 0.01 -3.42 8.61
N ARG A 71 0.48 -3.31 9.85
CA ARG A 71 1.67 -4.00 10.37
C ARG A 71 1.23 -4.91 11.50
N TYR A 72 1.75 -6.12 11.53
CA TYR A 72 1.44 -7.13 12.53
C TYR A 72 2.70 -7.76 13.10
N ASP A 73 2.66 -8.08 14.39
CA ASP A 73 3.60 -8.99 15.01
C ASP A 73 3.02 -10.40 14.89
N VAL A 74 3.74 -11.27 14.18
CA VAL A 74 3.32 -12.64 13.89
C VAL A 74 4.20 -13.60 14.67
N SER A 75 3.57 -14.42 15.51
CA SER A 75 4.21 -15.56 16.17
C SER A 75 3.80 -16.85 15.47
N GLY A 76 4.75 -17.72 15.15
CA GLY A 76 4.46 -18.95 14.43
C GLY A 76 5.69 -19.83 14.27
N SER A 77 5.67 -20.65 13.22
CA SER A 77 6.75 -21.56 12.87
C SER A 77 7.06 -21.50 11.37
N PRO A 78 8.33 -21.61 10.96
CA PRO A 78 8.68 -21.62 9.56
C PRO A 78 8.20 -22.90 8.90
N VAL A 79 7.80 -22.78 7.64
CA VAL A 79 7.49 -23.92 6.78
C VAL A 79 8.65 -24.14 5.81
N LEU A 80 9.12 -25.39 5.76
CA LEU A 80 10.17 -25.83 4.85
C LEU A 80 9.62 -26.05 3.43
N ALA A 81 10.53 -26.12 2.45
CA ALA A 81 10.20 -26.27 1.03
C ALA A 81 9.39 -27.53 0.69
N ASP A 82 9.44 -28.57 1.52
CA ASP A 82 8.62 -29.78 1.38
C ASP A 82 7.23 -29.65 2.01
N GLY A 83 6.89 -28.46 2.52
CA GLY A 83 5.62 -28.15 3.19
C GLY A 83 5.58 -28.50 4.67
N SER A 84 6.63 -29.14 5.22
CA SER A 84 6.68 -29.50 6.64
C SER A 84 6.91 -28.27 7.53
N ILE A 85 6.26 -28.27 8.69
CA ILE A 85 6.43 -27.21 9.69
C ILE A 85 7.64 -27.56 10.55
N GLN A 86 8.60 -26.65 10.62
CA GLN A 86 9.68 -26.76 11.57
C GLN A 86 9.20 -26.20 12.91
N GLU A 87 9.01 -27.07 13.91
CA GLU A 87 8.48 -26.76 15.25
C GLU A 87 9.46 -25.93 16.12
N ILE A 88 9.97 -24.84 15.54
CA ILE A 88 10.68 -23.78 16.23
C ILE A 88 9.76 -22.56 16.27
N GLY A 89 9.55 -22.01 17.46
CA GLY A 89 8.83 -20.75 17.59
C GLY A 89 9.65 -19.60 17.02
N MET A 90 9.00 -18.75 16.23
CA MET A 90 9.58 -17.51 15.72
C MET A 90 8.60 -16.35 15.87
N GLN A 91 9.15 -15.14 15.91
CA GLN A 91 8.40 -13.89 15.88
C GLN A 91 8.94 -13.02 14.76
N VAL A 92 8.06 -12.56 13.88
CA VAL A 92 8.39 -11.68 12.77
C VAL A 92 7.37 -10.57 12.66
N GLN A 93 7.83 -9.41 12.24
CA GLN A 93 6.95 -8.31 11.90
C GLN A 93 6.62 -8.37 10.42
N VAL A 94 5.33 -8.31 10.09
CA VAL A 94 4.83 -8.49 8.72
C VAL A 94 3.97 -7.29 8.35
N LEU A 95 4.20 -6.75 7.16
CA LEU A 95 3.26 -5.84 6.50
C LEU A 95 2.21 -6.65 5.73
N SER A 96 0.94 -6.39 6.00
CA SER A 96 -0.13 -6.87 5.12
C SER A 96 -0.14 -6.00 3.87
N THR A 97 0.18 -6.59 2.74
CA THR A 97 0.23 -5.87 1.47
C THR A 97 -1.17 -5.34 1.13
N PRO A 98 -1.35 -4.02 0.99
CA PRO A 98 -2.66 -3.42 0.73
C PRO A 98 -3.05 -3.50 -0.74
N GLU A 99 -4.34 -3.40 -1.03
CA GLU A 99 -4.78 -3.08 -2.39
C GLU A 99 -4.46 -1.62 -2.70
N THR A 100 -3.93 -1.35 -3.89
CA THR A 100 -3.53 0.01 -4.35
C THR A 100 -4.38 0.51 -5.52
N CYS A 101 -5.28 -0.32 -6.04
CA CYS A 101 -6.13 -0.03 -7.20
C CYS A 101 -7.63 -0.14 -6.94
N SER A 102 -8.02 -0.57 -5.74
CA SER A 102 -9.38 -0.41 -5.27
C SER A 102 -9.48 0.94 -4.57
N GLY A 103 -10.68 1.52 -4.48
CA GLY A 103 -10.91 2.85 -3.89
C GLY A 103 -10.62 2.97 -2.39
N GLY A 104 -9.82 2.06 -1.81
CA GLY A 104 -9.39 2.01 -0.43
C GLY A 104 -8.32 0.92 -0.22
N THR A 105 -7.66 0.94 0.94
CA THR A 105 -6.51 0.08 1.24
C THR A 105 -6.86 -1.39 1.51
N TYR A 106 -8.02 -1.64 2.10
CA TYR A 106 -8.54 -2.97 2.45
C TYR A 106 -10.07 -2.95 2.34
N PRO A 107 -10.64 -2.86 1.13
CA PRO A 107 -12.08 -2.68 0.92
C PRO A 107 -12.92 -3.81 1.55
N ASP A 108 -12.39 -5.03 1.56
CA ASP A 108 -13.04 -6.23 2.11
C ASP A 108 -12.48 -6.64 3.49
N GLY A 109 -11.69 -5.77 4.12
CA GLY A 109 -10.93 -6.06 5.34
C GLY A 109 -9.54 -6.65 5.06
N ASP A 110 -8.73 -6.76 6.11
CA ASP A 110 -7.37 -7.27 6.00
C ASP A 110 -7.35 -8.80 5.91
N PRO A 111 -6.83 -9.41 4.82
CA PRO A 111 -6.81 -10.86 4.66
C PRO A 111 -6.02 -11.59 5.74
N MET A 112 -5.04 -10.94 6.38
CA MET A 112 -4.29 -11.55 7.50
C MET A 112 -5.15 -11.83 8.73
N LEU A 113 -6.32 -11.18 8.86
CA LEU A 113 -7.23 -11.34 9.99
C LEU A 113 -8.42 -12.26 9.68
N GLY A 114 -8.53 -12.78 8.45
CA GLY A 114 -9.72 -13.48 7.97
C GLY A 114 -9.86 -14.94 8.42
N ALA A 115 -8.77 -15.62 8.82
CA ALA A 115 -8.82 -17.05 9.19
C ALA A 115 -8.07 -17.37 10.50
N GLN A 116 -8.55 -18.40 11.20
CA GLN A 116 -8.05 -18.80 12.54
C GLN A 116 -6.70 -19.52 12.51
N GLN A 117 -6.30 -20.06 11.35
CA GLN A 117 -4.98 -20.62 11.08
C GLN A 117 -4.61 -20.24 9.65
N VAL A 118 -3.53 -19.47 9.51
CA VAL A 118 -3.08 -18.98 8.21
C VAL A 118 -1.64 -19.34 7.97
N ARG A 119 -1.38 -19.79 6.75
CA ARG A 119 -0.04 -19.83 6.20
C ARG A 119 0.23 -18.51 5.52
N LEU A 120 1.27 -17.81 5.97
CA LEU A 120 1.70 -16.55 5.38
C LEU A 120 2.83 -16.81 4.40
N TYR A 121 2.68 -16.31 3.18
CA TYR A 121 3.69 -16.34 2.14
C TYR A 121 4.27 -14.94 2.01
N LEU A 122 5.53 -14.79 2.40
CA LEU A 122 6.16 -13.50 2.60
C LEU A 122 7.26 -13.25 1.59
N SER A 123 7.24 -12.08 0.96
CA SER A 123 8.40 -11.50 0.29
C SER A 123 9.16 -10.59 1.25
N GLU A 124 10.47 -10.54 1.07
CA GLU A 124 11.35 -9.59 1.75
C GLU A 124 11.72 -8.47 0.76
N ASP A 125 11.47 -7.23 1.15
CA ASP A 125 11.94 -6.05 0.42
C ASP A 125 13.45 -5.81 0.67
N GLU A 126 14.10 -4.95 -0.11
CA GLU A 126 15.56 -4.74 -0.03
C GLU A 126 16.06 -4.25 1.35
N ASP A 127 15.18 -3.64 2.14
CA ASP A 127 15.47 -3.17 3.51
C ASP A 127 15.22 -4.23 4.59
N GLY A 128 14.86 -5.45 4.21
CA GLY A 128 14.54 -6.56 5.11
C GLY A 128 13.09 -6.58 5.58
N THR A 129 12.23 -5.69 5.08
CA THR A 129 10.81 -5.68 5.44
C THR A 129 10.12 -6.90 4.87
N LEU A 130 9.52 -7.72 5.75
CA LEU A 130 8.65 -8.81 5.36
C LEU A 130 7.24 -8.29 5.08
N ARG A 131 6.68 -8.69 3.95
CA ARG A 131 5.29 -8.40 3.57
C ARG A 131 4.64 -9.60 2.89
N THR A 132 3.31 -9.69 2.93
CA THR A 132 2.60 -10.73 2.17
C THR A 132 2.87 -10.60 0.67
N LEU A 133 3.01 -11.72 -0.05
CA LEU A 133 3.30 -11.71 -1.50
C LEU A 133 2.34 -10.80 -2.28
N THR A 134 1.05 -10.92 -1.98
CA THR A 134 -0.03 -10.09 -2.55
C THR A 134 -1.08 -9.84 -1.47
N PRO A 135 -2.01 -8.89 -1.68
CA PRO A 135 -3.09 -8.63 -0.74
C PRO A 135 -3.92 -9.88 -0.44
N HIS A 136 -4.33 -10.63 -1.47
CA HIS A 136 -5.31 -11.71 -1.31
C HIS A 136 -4.71 -13.13 -1.27
N GLN A 137 -3.55 -13.34 -1.88
CA GLN A 137 -2.96 -14.68 -2.04
C GLN A 137 -1.73 -14.89 -1.17
N GLY A 138 -1.27 -13.85 -0.44
CA GLY A 138 -0.22 -14.01 0.57
C GLY A 138 -0.69 -14.72 1.85
N VAL A 139 -1.97 -15.08 1.93
CA VAL A 139 -2.60 -15.80 3.04
C VAL A 139 -3.27 -17.05 2.49
N GLY A 140 -2.87 -18.22 2.98
CA GLY A 140 -3.43 -19.52 2.58
C GLY A 140 -3.98 -20.32 3.75
N GLY A 141 -4.66 -21.42 3.43
CA GLY A 141 -5.03 -22.45 4.41
C GLY A 141 -3.80 -23.11 5.06
N PRO A 142 -4.00 -23.88 6.15
CA PRO A 142 -2.92 -24.52 6.89
C PRO A 142 -2.06 -25.46 6.03
#